data_AF-A0A661G6W5-F1
#
_entry.id   AF-A0A661G6W5-F1
#
_cell.length_a   1.000
_cell.length_b   1.000
_cell.length_c   1.000
_cell.angle_alpha   90.00
_cell.angle_beta   90.00
_cell.angle_gamma   90.00
#
_symmetry.space_group_name_H-M   'P 1'
#
loop_
_entity.id
_entity.type
_entity.pdbx_description
1 polymer ?
#
loop_
_entity_poly.entity_id
_entity_poly.type
_entity_poly.pdbx_seq_one_letter_code
_entity_poly.pdbx_strand_id
1 'polypeptide(L)'
;DGDGITYRTLPGESAKGSYFTRGSGHTKYGAYTENSADYQEVIDRLLVKWETARTLVPEPEVEYSKFNKSAILSIGSCDGAVREALVQLKDKNVGLNYCRVKAFPFPESVREFIDKHDLIYVVEQNRDAQLRSLLILDAEISQEKLIPLLHYDGMPIGADFVVKRVLEEVAKGRAA
;
A
#
# COMPACT_ATOMS: atom_id res chain seq x y z
N ASP A 1 0.40 25.56 -8.32
CA ASP A 1 -0.41 24.40 -7.86
C ASP A 1 0.05 23.90 -6.50
N GLY A 2 1.37 23.84 -6.22
CA GLY A 2 1.88 23.49 -4.89
C GLY A 2 1.92 21.97 -4.65
N ASP A 3 1.77 21.18 -5.71
CA ASP A 3 1.73 19.72 -5.72
C ASP A 3 3.14 19.06 -5.71
N GLY A 4 4.20 19.87 -5.72
CA GLY A 4 5.57 19.39 -5.78
C GLY A 4 5.97 18.75 -7.13
N ILE A 5 5.10 18.74 -8.14
CA ILE A 5 5.36 18.22 -9.49
C ILE A 5 5.89 19.36 -10.36
N THR A 6 7.15 19.27 -10.78
CA THR A 6 7.76 20.32 -11.59
C THR A 6 7.32 20.23 -13.05
N TYR A 7 7.07 21.37 -13.68
CA TYR A 7 6.94 21.44 -15.14
C TYR A 7 8.18 20.86 -15.82
N ARG A 8 7.95 20.06 -16.86
CA ARG A 8 9.00 19.39 -17.62
C ARG A 8 8.98 19.86 -19.07
N THR A 9 10.07 20.46 -19.51
CA THR A 9 10.34 20.75 -20.93
C THR A 9 11.01 19.56 -21.59
N LEU A 10 10.85 19.38 -22.91
CA LEU A 10 11.56 18.35 -23.65
C LEU A 10 12.84 18.91 -24.28
N PRO A 11 13.92 18.11 -24.37
CA PRO A 11 15.14 18.53 -25.06
C PRO A 11 14.85 19.02 -26.49
N GLY A 12 15.38 20.19 -26.85
CA GLY A 12 15.24 20.77 -28.18
C GLY A 12 14.03 21.67 -28.41
N GLU A 13 13.10 21.81 -27.45
CA GLU A 13 11.91 22.66 -27.63
C GLU A 13 12.23 24.17 -27.54
N SER A 14 13.04 24.58 -26.56
CA SER A 14 13.40 25.99 -26.37
C SER A 14 14.64 26.13 -25.49
N ALA A 15 15.54 27.05 -25.85
CA ALA A 15 16.69 27.40 -25.02
C ALA A 15 16.29 27.92 -23.62
N LYS A 16 15.08 28.51 -23.48
CA LYS A 16 14.57 28.98 -22.17
C LYS A 16 14.20 27.84 -21.22
N GLY A 17 13.98 26.66 -21.77
CA GLY A 17 13.65 25.44 -21.04
C GLY A 17 14.85 24.51 -20.82
N SER A 18 16.08 24.98 -21.05
CA SER A 18 17.27 24.14 -20.89
C SER A 18 17.61 23.94 -19.41
N TYR A 19 17.80 22.69 -19.00
CA TYR A 19 18.26 22.32 -17.66
C TYR A 19 19.11 21.04 -17.72
N PHE A 20 19.84 20.75 -16.64
CA PHE A 20 20.62 19.51 -16.51
C PHE A 20 19.92 18.54 -15.57
N THR A 21 19.84 17.27 -15.96
CA THR A 21 19.50 16.15 -15.06
C THR A 21 20.78 15.55 -14.50
N ARG A 22 20.86 15.36 -13.18
CA ARG A 22 22.05 14.85 -12.51
C ARG A 22 21.64 13.83 -11.44
N GLY A 23 22.51 12.84 -11.21
CA GLY A 23 22.39 11.93 -10.06
C GLY A 23 23.02 12.51 -8.79
N SER A 24 23.87 13.53 -8.92
CA SER A 24 24.47 14.24 -7.79
C SER A 24 23.54 15.32 -7.21
N GLY A 25 23.91 15.86 -6.05
CA GLY A 25 23.22 16.98 -5.42
C GLY A 25 23.03 18.15 -6.41
N HIS A 26 21.83 18.71 -6.42
CA HIS A 26 21.48 19.82 -7.29
C HIS A 26 20.50 20.78 -6.63
N THR A 27 20.56 22.04 -7.04
CA THR A 27 19.58 23.06 -6.62
C THR A 27 18.26 22.85 -7.37
N LYS A 28 17.20 23.57 -6.97
CA LYS A 28 15.90 23.58 -7.69
C LYS A 28 15.97 23.97 -9.18
N TYR A 29 17.10 24.53 -9.64
CA TYR A 29 17.34 24.88 -11.03
C TYR A 29 18.21 23.85 -11.79
N GLY A 30 18.59 22.73 -11.16
CA GLY A 30 19.39 21.67 -11.78
C GLY A 30 20.90 21.95 -11.84
N ALA A 31 21.38 23.01 -11.18
CA ALA A 31 22.80 23.29 -11.02
C ALA A 31 23.40 22.37 -9.95
N TYR A 32 24.64 21.92 -10.16
CA TYR A 32 25.36 21.11 -9.18
C TYR A 32 25.53 21.86 -7.86
N THR A 33 25.33 21.17 -6.73
CA THR A 33 25.56 21.73 -5.39
C THR A 33 25.96 20.63 -4.41
N GLU A 34 26.82 20.98 -3.46
CA GLU A 34 27.10 20.21 -2.23
C GLU A 34 26.60 20.96 -0.99
N ASN A 35 25.89 22.09 -1.19
CA ASN A 35 25.31 22.86 -0.10
C ASN A 35 24.14 22.08 0.52
N SER A 36 24.16 21.95 1.85
CA SER A 36 23.15 21.19 2.59
C SER A 36 21.75 21.80 2.51
N ALA A 37 21.61 23.13 2.48
CA ALA A 37 20.32 23.81 2.43
C ALA A 37 19.65 23.62 1.06
N ASP A 38 20.41 23.76 -0.03
CA ASP A 38 19.90 23.50 -1.38
C ASP A 38 19.44 22.04 -1.53
N TYR A 39 20.21 21.11 -0.96
CA TYR A 39 19.86 19.69 -0.98
C TYR A 39 18.55 19.44 -0.23
N GLN A 40 18.41 20.00 0.97
CA GLN A 40 17.20 19.87 1.77
C GLN A 40 15.97 20.46 1.04
N GLU A 41 16.08 21.62 0.39
CA GLU A 41 14.98 22.21 -0.39
C GLU A 41 14.42 21.24 -1.45
N VAL A 42 15.30 20.52 -2.15
CA VAL A 42 14.88 19.56 -3.18
C VAL A 42 14.21 18.33 -2.57
N ILE A 43 14.74 17.80 -1.46
CA ILE A 43 14.18 16.64 -0.76
C ILE A 43 12.82 16.99 -0.15
N ASP A 44 12.68 18.13 0.52
CA ASP A 44 11.43 18.57 1.14
C ASP A 44 10.34 18.73 0.07
N ARG A 45 10.68 19.28 -1.11
CA ARG A 45 9.75 19.32 -2.25
C ARG A 45 9.38 17.92 -2.78
N LEU A 46 10.30 16.95 -2.78
CA LEU A 46 9.98 15.57 -3.16
C LEU A 46 8.97 14.94 -2.19
N LEU A 47 9.00 15.29 -0.91
CA LEU A 47 7.99 14.87 0.05
C LEU A 47 6.61 15.46 -0.28
N VAL A 48 6.52 16.74 -0.67
CA VAL A 48 5.25 17.34 -1.14
C VAL A 48 4.69 16.58 -2.35
N LYS A 49 5.56 16.21 -3.29
CA LYS A 49 5.18 15.40 -4.46
C LYS A 49 4.68 14.01 -4.05
N TRP A 50 5.33 13.40 -3.06
CA TRP A 50 4.95 12.09 -2.53
C TRP A 50 3.56 12.12 -1.89
N GLU A 51 3.29 13.12 -1.05
CA GLU A 51 1.98 13.29 -0.41
C GLU A 51 0.89 13.64 -1.43
N THR A 52 1.20 14.46 -2.44
CA THR A 52 0.27 14.71 -3.55
C THR A 52 -0.06 13.40 -4.29
N ALA A 53 0.94 12.54 -4.52
CA ALA A 53 0.73 11.27 -5.21
C ALA A 53 -0.31 10.38 -4.50
N ARG A 54 -0.40 10.39 -3.15
CA ARG A 54 -1.45 9.66 -2.40
C ARG A 54 -2.86 9.97 -2.86
N THR A 55 -3.09 11.19 -3.34
CA THR A 55 -4.41 11.67 -3.81
C THR A 55 -4.66 11.39 -5.30
N LEU A 56 -3.63 10.99 -6.05
CA LEU A 56 -3.68 10.78 -7.50
C LEU A 56 -3.56 9.31 -7.90
N VAL A 57 -2.94 8.48 -7.04
CA VAL A 57 -2.80 7.05 -7.30
C VAL A 57 -4.16 6.34 -7.26
N PRO A 58 -4.29 5.18 -7.92
CA PRO A 58 -5.54 4.41 -7.87
C PRO A 58 -5.98 4.04 -6.44
N GLU A 59 -7.23 4.35 -6.13
CA GLU A 59 -7.93 3.89 -4.92
C GLU A 59 -7.97 2.35 -4.81
N PRO A 60 -7.99 1.79 -3.60
CA PRO A 60 -8.13 0.35 -3.38
C PRO A 60 -9.52 -0.15 -3.82
N GLU A 61 -9.63 -1.44 -4.11
CA GLU A 61 -10.93 -2.09 -4.29
C GLU A 61 -11.41 -2.62 -2.94
N VAL A 62 -12.62 -2.25 -2.53
CA VAL A 62 -13.16 -2.56 -1.20
C VAL A 62 -14.51 -3.27 -1.31
N GLU A 63 -14.65 -4.37 -0.57
CA GLU A 63 -15.94 -4.97 -0.23
C GLU A 63 -16.18 -4.79 1.27
N TYR A 64 -17.29 -4.13 1.61
CA TYR A 64 -17.55 -3.71 2.97
C TYR A 64 -18.96 -4.04 3.44
N SER A 65 -19.03 -4.52 4.67
CA SER A 65 -20.22 -4.73 5.46
C SER A 65 -19.95 -4.29 6.90
N LYS A 66 -20.84 -3.48 7.47
CA LYS A 66 -20.76 -3.02 8.87
C LYS A 66 -20.85 -4.14 9.90
N PHE A 67 -21.28 -5.34 9.49
CA PHE A 67 -21.45 -6.50 10.36
C PHE A 67 -20.15 -7.27 10.58
N ASN A 68 -19.19 -7.13 9.66
CA ASN A 68 -17.90 -7.79 9.76
C ASN A 68 -16.94 -6.90 10.57
N LYS A 69 -16.30 -7.47 11.59
CA LYS A 69 -15.36 -6.76 12.46
C LYS A 69 -13.91 -6.91 12.02
N SER A 70 -13.61 -7.95 11.27
CA SER A 70 -12.30 -8.17 10.66
C SER A 70 -12.36 -8.14 9.15
N ALA A 71 -11.18 -8.00 8.53
CA ALA A 71 -11.05 -7.97 7.08
C ALA A 71 -9.83 -8.74 6.59
N ILE A 72 -9.86 -9.07 5.31
CA ILE A 72 -8.67 -9.45 4.55
C ILE A 72 -8.15 -8.23 3.80
N LEU A 73 -6.84 -8.01 3.82
CA LEU A 73 -6.16 -7.03 3.00
C LEU A 73 -5.11 -7.73 2.14
N SER A 74 -5.08 -7.46 0.84
CA SER A 74 -4.12 -8.09 -0.07
C SER A 74 -3.71 -7.16 -1.22
N ILE A 75 -2.81 -7.65 -2.09
CA ILE A 75 -2.36 -6.95 -3.29
C ILE A 75 -2.20 -7.94 -4.45
N GLY A 76 -2.25 -7.44 -5.69
CA GLY A 76 -1.84 -8.20 -6.87
C GLY A 76 -2.72 -9.39 -7.18
N SER A 77 -2.10 -10.53 -7.49
CA SER A 77 -2.78 -11.77 -7.94
C SER A 77 -3.46 -12.56 -6.83
N CYS A 78 -3.29 -12.17 -5.55
CA CYS A 78 -4.00 -12.79 -4.43
C CYS A 78 -5.53 -12.60 -4.50
N ASP A 79 -6.00 -11.61 -5.28
CA ASP A 79 -7.40 -11.22 -5.43
C ASP A 79 -8.34 -12.39 -5.72
N GLY A 80 -8.00 -13.24 -6.70
CA GLY A 80 -8.83 -14.40 -7.05
C GLY A 80 -9.00 -15.38 -5.88
N ALA A 81 -7.90 -15.73 -5.23
CA ALA A 81 -7.90 -16.64 -4.09
C ALA A 81 -8.65 -16.07 -2.88
N VAL A 82 -8.50 -14.77 -2.61
CA VAL A 82 -9.20 -14.12 -1.49
C VAL A 82 -10.70 -14.06 -1.75
N ARG A 83 -11.14 -13.67 -2.96
CA ARG A 83 -12.57 -13.61 -3.31
C ARG A 83 -13.26 -14.96 -3.16
N GLU A 84 -12.63 -16.02 -3.65
CA GLU A 84 -13.15 -17.38 -3.47
C GLU A 84 -13.15 -17.80 -2.00
N ALA A 85 -12.09 -17.46 -1.25
CA ALA A 85 -12.02 -17.75 0.19
C ALA A 85 -13.12 -17.04 0.99
N LEU A 86 -13.48 -15.80 0.65
CA LEU A 86 -14.58 -15.07 1.31
C LEU A 86 -15.92 -15.80 1.15
N VAL A 87 -16.18 -16.38 -0.02
CA VAL A 87 -17.39 -17.21 -0.24
C VAL A 87 -17.36 -18.44 0.67
N GLN A 88 -16.26 -19.18 0.68
CA GLN A 88 -16.12 -20.39 1.50
C GLN A 88 -16.15 -20.11 3.01
N LEU A 89 -15.60 -18.98 3.46
CA LEU A 89 -15.61 -18.56 4.86
C LEU A 89 -17.02 -18.14 5.30
N LYS A 90 -17.78 -17.49 4.43
CA LYS A 90 -19.17 -17.12 4.70
C LYS A 90 -20.04 -18.36 4.94
N ASP A 91 -19.86 -19.43 4.18
CA ASP A 91 -20.55 -20.72 4.39
C ASP A 91 -20.22 -21.37 5.75
N LYS A 92 -19.11 -20.95 6.36
CA LYS A 92 -18.66 -21.37 7.70
C LYS A 92 -19.01 -20.35 8.80
N ASN A 93 -19.88 -19.37 8.50
CA ASN A 93 -20.25 -18.27 9.39
C ASN A 93 -19.08 -17.35 9.79
N VAL A 94 -18.04 -17.25 8.97
CA VAL A 94 -16.93 -16.31 9.15
C VAL A 94 -17.09 -15.18 8.14
N GLY A 95 -17.67 -14.07 8.56
CA GLY A 95 -17.85 -12.88 7.73
C GLY A 95 -16.64 -11.96 7.81
N LEU A 96 -16.03 -11.63 6.67
CA LEU A 96 -14.90 -10.71 6.58
C LEU A 96 -15.15 -9.66 5.49
N ASN A 97 -14.66 -8.45 5.72
CA ASN A 97 -14.55 -7.44 4.66
C ASN A 97 -13.27 -7.67 3.85
N TYR A 98 -13.15 -6.99 2.72
CA TYR A 98 -12.00 -7.14 1.84
C TYR A 98 -11.50 -5.80 1.31
N CYS A 99 -10.18 -5.64 1.31
CA CYS A 99 -9.48 -4.52 0.68
C CYS A 99 -8.33 -5.05 -0.20
N ARG A 100 -8.36 -4.72 -1.48
CA ARG A 100 -7.26 -4.94 -2.41
C ARG A 100 -6.54 -3.62 -2.65
N VAL A 101 -5.34 -3.51 -2.12
CA VAL A 101 -4.43 -2.41 -2.41
C VAL A 101 -4.05 -2.44 -3.89
N LYS A 102 -4.03 -1.27 -4.52
CA LYS A 102 -3.67 -1.10 -5.94
C LYS A 102 -2.43 -0.24 -6.19
N ALA A 103 -1.99 0.54 -5.22
CA ALA A 103 -0.89 1.48 -5.41
C ALA A 103 -0.15 1.81 -4.11
N PHE A 104 1.05 2.38 -4.29
CA PHE A 104 1.88 2.97 -3.25
C PHE A 104 2.39 4.34 -3.76
N PRO A 105 2.43 5.42 -2.95
CA PRO A 105 2.05 5.47 -1.53
C PRO A 105 0.58 5.14 -1.27
N PHE A 106 0.24 4.68 -0.06
CA PHE A 106 -1.15 4.31 0.23
C PHE A 106 -2.06 5.55 0.24
N PRO A 107 -3.20 5.53 -0.46
CA PRO A 107 -4.24 6.54 -0.29
C PRO A 107 -4.89 6.42 1.09
N GLU A 108 -5.45 7.52 1.60
CA GLU A 108 -6.07 7.60 2.94
C GLU A 108 -7.16 6.55 3.15
N SER A 109 -7.88 6.19 2.08
CA SER A 109 -8.93 5.17 2.08
C SER A 109 -8.45 3.80 2.57
N VAL A 110 -7.17 3.46 2.41
CA VAL A 110 -6.58 2.22 2.96
C VAL A 110 -6.54 2.28 4.48
N ARG A 111 -6.09 3.40 5.05
CA ARG A 111 -6.04 3.63 6.50
C ARG A 111 -7.45 3.66 7.10
N GLU A 112 -8.36 4.41 6.49
CA GLU A 112 -9.76 4.46 6.91
C GLU A 112 -10.44 3.08 6.87
N PHE A 113 -10.10 2.25 5.89
CA PHE A 113 -10.59 0.87 5.83
C PHE A 113 -10.05 0.09 7.04
N ILE A 114 -8.75 0.12 7.30
CA ILE A 114 -8.14 -0.63 8.41
C ILE A 114 -8.70 -0.19 9.77
N ASP A 115 -8.94 1.11 9.96
CA ASP A 115 -9.44 1.67 11.22
C ASP A 115 -10.87 1.23 11.56
N LYS A 116 -11.67 0.87 10.55
CA LYS A 116 -13.03 0.32 10.73
C LYS A 116 -13.07 -1.13 11.21
N HIS A 117 -11.92 -1.78 11.37
CA HIS A 117 -11.82 -3.19 11.74
C HIS A 117 -10.94 -3.39 12.97
N ASP A 118 -11.25 -4.44 13.71
CA ASP A 118 -10.52 -4.87 14.90
C ASP A 118 -9.21 -5.57 14.48
N LEU A 119 -9.27 -6.43 13.46
CA LEU A 119 -8.12 -7.16 12.91
C LEU A 119 -8.14 -7.19 11.38
N ILE A 120 -6.94 -7.21 10.80
CA ILE A 120 -6.72 -7.33 9.36
C ILE A 120 -5.81 -8.52 9.09
N TYR A 121 -6.32 -9.50 8.33
CA TYR A 121 -5.53 -10.59 7.77
C TYR A 121 -4.83 -10.09 6.50
N VAL A 122 -3.51 -9.88 6.57
CA VAL A 122 -2.71 -9.42 5.43
C VAL A 122 -2.26 -10.63 4.62
N VAL A 123 -2.89 -10.86 3.47
CA VAL A 123 -2.59 -11.97 2.56
C VAL A 123 -1.61 -11.51 1.50
N GLU A 124 -0.42 -12.10 1.49
CA GLU A 124 0.63 -11.74 0.54
C GLU A 124 1.55 -12.91 0.19
N GLN A 125 2.12 -12.87 -1.02
CA GLN A 125 2.96 -13.92 -1.57
C GLN A 125 4.46 -13.64 -1.44
N ASN A 126 4.93 -13.41 -0.21
CA ASN A 126 6.35 -13.27 0.09
C ASN A 126 6.65 -13.71 1.53
N ARG A 127 7.91 -14.05 1.79
CA ARG A 127 8.38 -14.55 3.10
C ARG A 127 8.38 -13.48 4.19
N ASP A 128 8.67 -12.23 3.83
CA ASP A 128 9.07 -11.18 4.77
C ASP A 128 7.93 -10.23 5.18
N ALA A 129 6.70 -10.52 4.74
CA ALA A 129 5.52 -9.69 4.96
C ALA A 129 5.71 -8.22 4.51
N GLN A 130 6.12 -8.03 3.26
CA GLN A 130 6.51 -6.72 2.72
C GLN A 130 5.35 -5.72 2.69
N LEU A 131 4.15 -6.12 2.27
CA LEU A 131 2.96 -5.28 2.27
C LEU A 131 2.61 -4.86 3.70
N ARG A 132 2.61 -5.81 4.63
CA ARG A 132 2.42 -5.51 6.05
C ARG A 132 3.45 -4.51 6.58
N SER A 133 4.72 -4.67 6.21
CA SER A 133 5.79 -3.77 6.63
C SER A 133 5.58 -2.35 6.10
N LEU A 134 5.15 -2.20 4.85
CA LEU A 134 4.81 -0.90 4.28
C LEU A 134 3.60 -0.28 4.99
N LEU A 135 2.56 -1.05 5.32
CA LEU A 135 1.40 -0.53 6.06
C LEU A 135 1.80 0.04 7.43
N ILE A 136 2.77 -0.58 8.11
CA ILE A 136 3.30 -0.09 9.38
C ILE A 136 4.13 1.18 9.18
N LEU A 137 5.02 1.19 8.18
CA LEU A 137 5.99 2.28 8.00
C LEU A 137 5.41 3.53 7.34
N ASP A 138 4.52 3.35 6.36
CA ASP A 138 3.99 4.44 5.52
C ASP A 138 2.58 4.88 5.95
N ALA A 139 1.72 3.93 6.33
CA ALA A 139 0.36 4.24 6.78
C ALA A 139 0.24 4.28 8.32
N GLU A 140 1.36 4.10 9.05
CA GLU A 140 1.45 4.14 10.51
C GLU A 140 0.46 3.20 11.21
N ILE A 141 0.16 2.07 10.58
CA ILE A 141 -0.79 1.10 11.12
C ILE A 141 -0.13 0.32 12.25
N SER A 142 -0.86 0.23 13.36
CA SER A 142 -0.50 -0.58 14.51
C SER A 142 -0.23 -2.05 14.12
N GLN A 143 0.91 -2.57 14.57
CA GLN A 143 1.38 -3.90 14.20
C GLN A 143 0.43 -5.01 14.68
N GLU A 144 -0.15 -4.84 15.86
CA GLU A 144 -1.06 -5.77 16.52
C GLU A 144 -2.39 -5.96 15.78
N LYS A 145 -2.81 -4.98 14.96
CA LYS A 145 -3.96 -5.15 14.06
C LYS A 145 -3.67 -6.04 12.85
N LEU A 146 -2.41 -6.17 12.45
CA LEU A 146 -2.02 -6.77 11.16
C LEU A 146 -1.51 -8.21 11.34
N ILE A 147 -2.37 -9.17 10.98
CA ILE A 147 -2.10 -10.62 11.07
C ILE A 147 -1.58 -11.13 9.72
N PRO A 148 -0.29 -11.51 9.60
CA PRO A 148 0.29 -11.92 8.34
C PRO A 148 -0.13 -13.35 7.94
N LEU A 149 -0.68 -13.50 6.73
CA LEU A 149 -1.01 -14.77 6.08
C LEU A 149 -0.12 -14.94 4.83
N LEU A 150 1.06 -15.52 5.05
CA LEU A 150 2.14 -15.54 4.08
C LEU A 150 2.20 -16.84 3.29
N HIS A 151 2.19 -16.76 1.95
CA HIS A 151 2.32 -17.89 1.03
C HIS A 151 3.56 -17.72 0.15
N TYR A 152 4.54 -18.61 0.22
CA TYR A 152 5.84 -18.39 -0.46
C TYR A 152 6.54 -19.68 -0.88
N ASP A 153 5.77 -20.71 -1.22
CA ASP A 153 6.30 -22.02 -1.67
C ASP A 153 6.63 -22.06 -3.18
N GLY A 154 6.43 -20.96 -3.89
CA GLY A 154 6.68 -20.83 -5.33
C GLY A 154 5.45 -21.11 -6.21
N MET A 155 4.32 -21.52 -5.62
CA MET A 155 3.06 -21.72 -6.34
C MET A 155 2.12 -20.52 -6.19
N PRO A 156 1.21 -20.28 -7.15
CA PRO A 156 0.11 -19.35 -6.95
C PRO A 156 -0.73 -19.73 -5.73
N ILE A 157 -1.02 -18.75 -4.88
CA ILE A 157 -1.90 -18.92 -3.73
C ILE A 157 -3.30 -19.40 -4.14
N GLY A 158 -3.80 -20.43 -3.45
CA GLY A 158 -5.16 -20.93 -3.57
C GLY A 158 -6.09 -20.42 -2.46
N ALA A 159 -7.40 -20.48 -2.70
CA ALA A 159 -8.42 -20.09 -1.71
C ALA A 159 -8.37 -20.97 -0.46
N ASP A 160 -8.05 -22.25 -0.63
CA ASP A 160 -7.90 -23.25 0.44
C ASP A 160 -6.86 -22.82 1.48
N PHE A 161 -5.73 -22.25 1.03
CA PHE A 161 -4.73 -21.70 1.93
C PHE A 161 -5.30 -20.56 2.77
N VAL A 162 -5.96 -19.58 2.13
CA VAL A 162 -6.53 -18.42 2.81
C VAL A 162 -7.57 -18.86 3.84
N VAL A 163 -8.51 -19.73 3.44
CA VAL A 163 -9.54 -20.28 4.32
C VAL A 163 -8.92 -20.99 5.52
N LYS A 164 -7.97 -21.90 5.28
CA LYS A 164 -7.30 -22.66 6.34
C LYS A 164 -6.64 -21.72 7.35
N ARG A 165 -5.86 -20.75 6.85
CA ARG A 165 -5.09 -19.85 7.70
C ARG A 165 -5.96 -18.88 8.50
N VAL A 166 -7.04 -18.36 7.90
CA VAL A 166 -8.03 -17.55 8.63
C VAL A 166 -8.65 -18.36 9.77
N LEU A 167 -9.11 -19.59 9.50
CA LEU A 167 -9.74 -20.44 10.51
C LEU A 167 -8.77 -20.81 11.64
N GLU A 168 -7.50 -21.06 11.34
CA GLU A 168 -6.46 -21.28 12.33
C GLU A 168 -6.26 -20.07 13.26
N GLU A 169 -6.31 -18.84 12.73
CA GLU A 169 -6.19 -17.62 13.55
C GLU A 169 -7.46 -17.37 14.39
N VAL A 170 -8.64 -17.59 13.82
CA VAL A 170 -9.91 -17.52 14.57
C VAL A 170 -9.92 -18.51 15.74
N ALA A 171 -9.44 -19.75 15.52
CA ALA A 171 -9.35 -20.76 16.57
C ALA A 171 -8.37 -20.39 17.71
N LYS A 172 -7.37 -19.54 17.44
CA LYS A 172 -6.45 -19.00 18.45
C LYS A 172 -7.05 -17.86 19.27
N GLY A 173 -8.32 -17.50 19.06
CA GLY A 173 -9.00 -16.41 19.76
C GLY A 173 -8.73 -15.02 19.18
N ARG A 174 -8.10 -14.93 18.01
CA ARG A 174 -8.04 -13.68 17.24
C ARG A 174 -9.33 -13.59 16.44
N ALA A 175 -10.36 -13.04 17.06
CA ALA A 175 -11.73 -13.05 16.57
C ALA A 175 -11.86 -12.42 15.16
N ALA A 176 -12.75 -12.99 14.34
CA ALA A 176 -13.19 -12.45 13.06
C ALA A 176 -14.32 -11.43 13.23
#